data_AF-A0A7Z2JK49-F1
#
_entry.id   AF-A0A7Z2JK49-F1
#
_cell.length_a   1.000
_cell.length_b   1.000
_cell.length_c   1.000
_cell.angle_alpha   90.00
_cell.angle_beta   90.00
_cell.angle_gamma   90.00
#
_symmetry.space_group_name_H-M   'P 1'
#
loop_
_entity.id
_entity.type
_entity.pdbx_description
1 polymer ?
#
loop_
_entity_poly.entity_id
_entity_poly.type
_entity_poly.pdbx_seq_one_letter_code
_entity_poly.pdbx_strand_id
1 'polypeptide(L)' 'MSIDPTELEIATLQTEKSMLVYELRAAHHIIRNALAIMSTEQQIAWAELNARDGIDGDGATRAAERDALLARPRMALGSA' A
#
# COMPACT_ATOMS: atom_id res chain seq x y z
N MET A 1 2.89 -35.61 -12.40
CA MET A 1 3.88 -34.66 -11.87
C MET A 1 3.26 -34.07 -10.61
N SER A 2 3.73 -34.46 -9.42
CA SER A 2 3.23 -33.85 -8.17
C SER A 2 3.82 -32.47 -8.06
N ILE A 3 2.98 -31.45 -7.91
CA ILE A 3 3.45 -30.10 -7.59
C ILE A 3 4.13 -30.16 -6.23
N ASP A 4 5.35 -29.64 -6.13
CA ASP A 4 6.04 -29.52 -4.85
C ASP A 4 5.20 -28.61 -3.93
N PRO A 5 4.84 -29.03 -2.70
CA PRO A 5 4.13 -28.19 -1.74
C PRO A 5 4.76 -26.80 -1.55
N THR A 6 6.08 -26.71 -1.65
CA THR A 6 6.83 -25.44 -1.55
C THR A 6 6.53 -24.52 -2.74
N GLU A 7 6.48 -25.07 -3.96
CA GLU A 7 6.13 -24.31 -5.17
C GLU A 7 4.70 -23.76 -5.10
N LEU A 8 3.76 -24.57 -4.57
CA LEU A 8 2.38 -24.15 -4.38
C LEU A 8 2.24 -23.03 -3.33
N GLU A 9 3.00 -23.11 -2.24
CA GLU A 9 3.02 -22.07 -1.21
C GLU A 9 3.59 -20.76 -1.77
N ILE A 10 4.71 -20.82 -2.51
CA ILE A 10 5.30 -19.64 -3.15
C ILE A 10 4.32 -18.99 -4.14
N ALA A 11 3.64 -19.77 -4.97
CA ALA A 11 2.66 -19.26 -5.92
C ALA A 11 1.47 -18.57 -5.22
N THR A 12 1.00 -19.14 -4.11
CA THR A 12 -0.05 -18.56 -3.27
C THR A 12 0.39 -17.21 -2.69
N LEU A 13 1.55 -17.16 -2.04
CA LEU A 13 2.11 -15.93 -1.46
C LEU A 13 2.35 -14.84 -2.51
N GLN A 14 2.79 -15.21 -3.70
CA GLN A 14 2.97 -14.27 -4.82
C GLN A 14 1.63 -13.69 -5.30
N THR A 15 0.59 -14.51 -5.33
CA THR A 15 -0.76 -14.09 -5.71
C THR A 15 -1.34 -13.13 -4.67
N GLU A 16 -1.27 -13.49 -3.39
CA GLU A 16 -1.73 -12.64 -2.28
C GLU A 16 -0.98 -11.30 -2.24
N LYS A 17 0.34 -11.32 -2.39
CA LYS A 17 1.15 -10.10 -2.49
C LYS A 17 0.71 -9.22 -3.66
N SER A 18 0.39 -9.80 -4.81
CA SER A 18 -0.05 -9.05 -5.98
C SER A 18 -1.40 -8.37 -5.75
N MET A 19 -2.33 -9.06 -5.07
CA MET A 19 -3.61 -8.48 -4.66
C MET A 19 -3.43 -7.34 -3.66
N LEU A 20 -2.58 -7.50 -2.65
CA LEU A 20 -2.30 -6.43 -1.68
C LEU A 20 -1.66 -5.19 -2.34
N VAL A 21 -0.78 -5.38 -3.31
CA VAL A 21 -0.20 -4.26 -4.07
C VAL A 21 -1.27 -3.55 -4.93
N TYR A 22 -2.20 -4.30 -5.51
CA TYR A 22 -3.33 -3.72 -6.24
C TYR A 22 -4.21 -2.87 -5.30
N GLU A 23 -4.60 -3.41 -4.15
CA GLU A 23 -5.40 -2.69 -3.15
C GLU A 23 -4.66 -1.44 -2.62
N LEU A 24 -3.34 -1.53 -2.41
CA LEU A 24 -2.54 -0.38 -1.98
C LEU A 24 -2.56 0.76 -3.03
N ARG A 25 -2.55 0.44 -4.32
CA ARG A 25 -2.70 1.44 -5.40
C ARG A 25 -4.07 2.07 -5.39
N ALA A 26 -5.13 1.26 -5.28
CA ALA A 26 -6.49 1.75 -5.22
C ALA A 26 -6.68 2.69 -4.01
N ALA A 27 -6.23 2.28 -2.83
CA ALA A 27 -6.25 3.08 -1.61
C ALA A 27 -5.48 4.40 -1.78
N HIS A 28 -4.29 4.37 -2.40
CA HIS A 28 -3.53 5.58 -2.69
C HIS A 28 -4.32 6.58 -3.54
N HIS A 29 -4.97 6.12 -4.61
CA HIS A 29 -5.80 6.98 -5.45
C HIS A 29 -7.03 7.51 -4.73
N ILE A 30 -7.75 6.67 -3.99
CA ILE A 30 -8.94 7.06 -3.21
C ILE A 30 -8.59 8.16 -2.21
N ILE A 31 -7.49 7.99 -1.45
CA ILE A 31 -7.06 8.97 -0.45
C ILE A 31 -6.66 10.30 -1.11
N ARG A 32 -5.99 10.27 -2.27
CA ARG A 32 -5.68 11.50 -3.02
C ARG A 32 -6.92 12.21 -3.52
N ASN A 33 -7.89 11.46 -4.04
CA ASN A 33 -9.16 12.03 -4.49
C ASN A 33 -9.93 12.66 -3.32
N ALA A 34 -9.93 12.01 -2.16
CA ALA A 34 -10.55 12.54 -0.95
C ALA A 34 -9.89 13.86 -0.51
N LEU A 35 -8.56 13.92 -0.46
CA LEU A 35 -7.85 15.17 -0.14
C LEU A 35 -8.17 16.31 -1.11
N ALA A 36 -8.29 16.00 -2.41
CA ALA A 36 -8.52 17.01 -3.44
C ALA A 36 -9.88 17.73 -3.31
N ILE A 37 -10.84 17.13 -2.62
CA ILE A 37 -12.18 17.70 -2.41
C ILE A 37 -12.41 18.23 -0.98
N MET A 38 -11.47 17.97 -0.05
CA MET A 38 -11.57 18.41 1.34
C MET A 38 -11.16 19.88 1.50
N SER A 39 -11.83 20.58 2.41
CA SER A 39 -11.35 21.88 2.90
C SER A 39 -10.06 21.70 3.70
N THR A 40 -9.30 22.80 3.87
CA THR A 40 -8.08 22.79 4.70
C THR A 40 -8.35 22.29 6.13
N GLU A 41 -9.45 22.72 6.74
CA GLU A 41 -9.84 22.29 8.10
C GLU A 41 -10.10 20.78 8.17
N GLN A 42 -10.76 20.22 7.15
CA GLN A 42 -10.99 18.77 7.07
C GLN A 42 -9.69 17.99 6.89
N GLN A 43 -8.73 18.51 6.11
CA GLN A 43 -7.42 17.88 5.95
C GLN A 43 -6.63 17.88 7.26
N ILE A 44 -6.72 18.95 8.06
CA ILE A 44 -6.10 19.03 9.38
C ILE A 44 -6.72 17.99 10.33
N ALA A 45 -8.05 17.96 10.43
CA ALA A 45 -8.74 16.99 11.29
C ALA A 45 -8.44 15.54 10.87
N TRP A 46 -8.33 15.27 9.57
CA TRP A 46 -7.91 13.97 9.05
C TRP A 46 -6.49 13.60 9.49
N ALA A 47 -5.55 14.55 9.42
CA ALA A 47 -4.18 14.34 9.88
C ALA A 47 -4.12 14.04 11.39
N GLU A 48 -4.88 14.76 12.21
CA GLU A 48 -4.97 14.55 13.65
C GLU A 48 -5.51 13.17 14.01
N LEU A 49 -6.55 12.70 13.30
CA LEU A 49 -7.08 11.35 13.46
C LEU A 49 -6.05 10.28 13.11
N ASN A 50 -5.30 10.47 12.01
CA ASN A 50 -4.23 9.56 11.63
C ASN A 50 -3.12 9.50 12.69
N ALA A 51 -2.71 10.65 13.23
CA ALA A 51 -1.71 10.72 14.31
C ALA A 51 -2.20 10.06 15.60
N ARG A 52 -3.46 10.30 15.98
CA ARG A 52 -4.08 9.64 17.14
C ARG A 52 -4.07 8.13 17.01
N ASP A 53 -4.30 7.62 15.80
CA ASP A 53 -4.37 6.18 15.54
C ASP A 53 -2.98 5.57 15.22
N GLY A 54 -1.89 6.34 15.32
CA GLY A 54 -0.51 5.89 15.11
C GLY A 54 -0.18 5.55 13.66
N ILE A 55 -0.94 6.12 12.72
CA ILE A 55 -0.81 5.93 11.27
C ILE A 55 -0.41 7.24 10.58
N ASP A 56 0.20 8.18 11.30
CA ASP A 56 0.82 9.37 10.75
C ASP A 56 2.14 9.06 10.02
N GLY A 57 2.57 10.02 9.23
CA GLY A 57 3.83 9.99 8.51
C GLY A 57 4.03 11.31 7.80
N ASP A 58 4.69 11.31 6.65
CA ASP A 58 4.96 12.58 5.96
C ASP A 58 3.66 13.18 5.39
N GLY A 59 3.26 14.31 5.98
CA GLY A 59 1.99 14.99 5.71
C GLY A 59 0.74 14.28 6.23
N ALA A 60 -0.43 14.81 5.87
CA ALA A 60 -1.73 14.37 6.41
C ALA A 60 -2.14 12.93 6.05
N THR A 61 -1.50 12.32 5.03
CA THR A 61 -2.00 11.07 4.44
C THR A 61 -0.94 10.04 4.11
N ARG A 62 0.33 10.20 4.49
CA ARG A 62 1.39 9.23 4.17
C ARG A 62 1.52 8.90 2.69
N ALA A 63 1.37 9.91 1.83
CA ALA A 63 1.36 9.72 0.39
C ALA A 63 2.74 9.25 -0.12
N ALA A 64 3.82 9.84 0.40
CA ALA A 64 5.19 9.53 0.02
C ALA A 64 5.59 8.08 0.37
N GLU A 65 5.15 7.57 1.52
CA GLU A 65 5.42 6.20 1.95
C GLU A 65 4.72 5.18 1.05
N ARG A 66 3.46 5.45 0.67
CA ARG A 66 2.75 4.60 -0.30
C ARG A 66 3.45 4.64 -1.66
N ASP A 67 3.85 5.82 -2.13
CA ASP A 67 4.58 5.94 -3.40
C ASP A 67 5.91 5.18 -3.38
N ALA A 68 6.67 5.28 -2.29
CA ALA A 68 7.92 4.53 -2.11
C ALA A 68 7.70 3.01 -2.12
N LEU A 69 6.64 2.53 -1.46
CA LEU A 69 6.27 1.11 -1.48
C LEU A 69 5.85 0.62 -2.87
N LEU A 70 5.12 1.45 -3.62
CA LEU A 70 4.67 1.13 -4.98
C LEU A 70 5.77 1.22 -6.03
N ALA A 71 6.75 2.10 -5.83
CA ALA A 71 7.92 2.28 -6.68
C ALA A 71 8.98 1.18 -6.48
N ARG A 72 8.91 0.42 -5.38
CA ARG A 72 9.86 -0.66 -5.09
C ARG A 72 9.78 -1.70 -6.22
N PRO A 73 10.90 -1.97 -6.93
CA PRO A 73 10.89 -2.96 -7.99
C PRO A 73 10.43 -4.30 -7.42
N ARG A 74 9.65 -5.04 -8.22
CA ARG A 74 9.26 -6.40 -7.91
C ARG A 74 10.55 -7.21 -7.80
N MET A 75 11.04 -7.45 -6.59
CA MET A 75 12.13 -8.41 -6.42
C MET A 75 11.62 -9.75 -6.94
N ALA A 76 12.13 -10.13 -8.10
CA ALA A 76 11.97 -11.48 -8.62
C ALA A 76 12.78 -12.37 -7.68
N LEU A 77 12.07 -13.12 -6.85
CA LEU A 77 12.68 -14.26 -6.17
C LEU A 77 12.95 -15.30 -7.26
N GLY A 78 14.22 -15.47 -7.65
CA GLY A 78 14.66 -16.60 -8.45
C GLY A 78 15.54 -16.26 -9.64
N SER A 79 16.85 -16.20 -9.41
CA SER A 79 17.87 -16.75 -10.32
C SER A 79 19.21 -16.81 -9.57
N ALA A 80 19.39 -17.87 -8.77
CA ALA A 80 20.69 -18.33 -8.29
C ALA A 80 20.63 -19.87 -8.26
#